data_AF-A0A1I0FUW2-F1
#
_entry.id   AF-A0A1I0FUW2-F1
#
_cell.length_a   1.000
_cell.length_b   1.000
_cell.length_c   1.000
_cell.angle_alpha   90.00
_cell.angle_beta   90.00
_cell.angle_gamma   90.00
#
_symmetry.space_group_name_H-M   'P 1'
#
loop_
_entity.id
_entity.type
_entity.pdbx_description
1 polymer ?
#
loop_
_entity_poly.entity_id
_entity_poly.type
_entity_poly.pdbx_seq_one_letter_code
_entity_poly.pdbx_strand_id
1 'polypeptide(L)'
;MNTIASRLREERERLKMTQEAFAAACGVSRIAQVRYETNIRSPDANYLAAAAEIGVDVAYVIRGNETGDGGNAQLRPITTLPLEIDLWSEDEIAAYLKRDRRTVMESITCHPDFPETIRLPSATGGHGQPLWKAREVVKWAESYQGR
;
A
#
# COMPACT_ATOMS: atom_id res chain seq x y z
N MET A 1 4.23 -5.33 23.26
CA MET A 1 4.84 -4.08 22.73
C MET A 1 5.40 -4.42 21.36
N ASN A 2 4.85 -3.84 20.29
CA ASN A 2 5.25 -4.10 18.92
C ASN A 2 6.54 -3.31 18.61
N THR A 3 7.70 -3.93 18.83
CA THR A 3 9.02 -3.31 18.63
C THR A 3 9.73 -3.95 17.45
N ILE A 4 10.76 -3.28 16.91
CA ILE A 4 11.63 -3.86 15.88
C ILE A 4 12.19 -5.21 16.33
N ALA A 5 12.54 -5.33 17.61
CA ALA A 5 13.04 -6.55 18.22
C ALA A 5 12.03 -7.70 18.19
N SER A 6 10.76 -7.44 18.52
CA SER A 6 9.71 -8.47 18.47
C SER A 6 9.42 -8.90 17.04
N ARG A 7 9.34 -7.96 16.09
CA ARG A 7 9.09 -8.26 14.67
C ARG A 7 10.22 -9.02 14.00
N LEU A 8 11.47 -8.69 14.34
CA LEU A 8 12.64 -9.43 13.87
C LEU A 8 12.62 -10.89 14.37
N ARG A 9 12.18 -11.09 15.62
CA ARG A 9 11.99 -12.42 16.19
C ARG A 9 10.86 -13.19 15.49
N GLU A 10 9.73 -12.54 15.24
CA GLU A 10 8.60 -13.12 14.52
C GLU A 10 9.01 -13.58 13.12
N GLU A 11 9.77 -12.78 12.38
CA GLU A 11 10.28 -13.16 11.06
C GLU A 11 11.24 -14.35 11.12
N ARG A 12 12.12 -14.41 12.13
CA ARG A 12 12.98 -15.58 12.35
C ARG A 12 12.14 -16.84 12.64
N GLU A 13 11.12 -16.71 13.48
CA GLU A 13 10.22 -17.81 13.84
C GLU A 13 9.37 -18.26 12.64
N ARG A 14 8.94 -17.34 11.78
CA ARG A 14 8.27 -17.63 10.50
C ARG A 14 9.14 -18.46 9.57
N LEU A 15 10.44 -18.15 9.51
CA LEU A 15 11.44 -18.92 8.75
C LEU A 15 11.87 -20.23 9.45
N LYS A 16 11.37 -20.51 10.66
CA LYS A 16 11.70 -21.69 11.48
C LYS A 16 13.20 -21.87 11.74
N MET A 17 13.93 -20.75 11.83
CA MET A 17 15.37 -20.76 12.07
C MET A 17 15.70 -20.59 13.55
N THR A 18 16.77 -21.26 14.00
CA THR A 18 17.35 -21.00 15.32
C THR A 18 18.04 -19.64 15.35
N GLN A 19 18.23 -19.06 16.54
CA GLN A 19 19.00 -17.82 16.68
C GLN A 19 20.43 -17.95 16.17
N GLU A 20 21.05 -19.13 16.29
CA GLU A 20 22.39 -19.38 15.72
C GLU A 20 22.36 -19.39 14.19
N ALA A 21 21.44 -20.14 13.59
CA ALA A 21 21.36 -20.27 12.14
C ALA A 21 21.03 -18.92 11.48
N PHE A 22 20.11 -18.15 12.08
CA PHE A 22 19.73 -16.84 11.59
C PHE A 22 20.87 -15.82 11.71
N ALA A 23 21.58 -15.82 12.85
CA ALA A 23 22.76 -14.97 13.05
C ALA A 23 23.85 -15.28 12.01
N ALA A 24 24.16 -16.57 11.81
CA ALA A 24 25.16 -17.00 10.84
C ALA A 24 24.78 -16.59 9.41
N ALA A 25 23.50 -16.72 9.04
CA ALA A 25 23.03 -16.33 7.72
C ALA A 25 23.10 -14.80 7.49
N CYS A 26 22.92 -14.01 8.55
CA CYS A 26 23.10 -12.55 8.50
C CYS A 26 24.56 -12.10 8.74
N GLY A 27 25.53 -13.03 8.85
CA GLY A 27 26.95 -12.71 9.05
C GLY A 27 27.29 -12.13 10.43
N VAL A 28 26.46 -12.36 11.44
CA VAL A 28 26.66 -11.86 12.81
C VAL A 28 26.78 -12.99 13.83
N SER A 29 27.25 -12.66 15.03
CA SER A 29 27.29 -13.64 16.12
C SER A 29 25.90 -13.88 16.71
N ARG A 30 25.67 -15.09 17.25
CA ARG A 30 24.47 -15.41 18.04
C ARG A 30 24.17 -14.37 19.13
N ILE A 31 25.21 -13.85 19.78
CA ILE A 31 25.07 -12.82 20.82
C ILE A 31 24.51 -11.52 20.25
N ALA A 32 24.95 -11.11 19.05
CA ALA A 32 24.39 -9.95 18.36
C ALA A 32 22.90 -10.14 18.06
N GLN A 33 22.51 -11.33 17.57
CA GLN A 33 21.10 -11.67 17.34
C GLN A 33 20.25 -11.53 18.60
N VAL A 34 20.71 -12.09 19.72
CA VAL A 34 20.01 -11.98 21.01
C VAL A 34 19.86 -10.52 21.43
N ARG A 35 20.90 -9.69 21.25
CA ARG A 35 20.83 -8.24 21.58
C ARG A 35 19.82 -7.49 20.70
N TYR A 36 19.66 -7.90 19.44
CA TYR A 36 18.64 -7.35 18.55
C TYR A 36 17.24 -7.76 18.98
N GLU A 37 17.01 -9.04 19.27
CA GLU A 37 15.70 -9.58 19.70
C GLU A 37 15.30 -9.14 21.13
N THR A 38 16.23 -8.64 21.94
CA THR A 38 15.97 -8.09 23.28
C THR A 38 15.92 -6.56 23.32
N ASN A 39 16.00 -5.90 22.16
CA ASN A 39 15.97 -4.44 22.04
C ASN A 39 17.14 -3.72 22.76
N ILE A 40 18.22 -4.44 23.08
CA ILE A 40 19.45 -3.88 23.67
C ILE A 40 20.22 -3.08 22.60
N ARG A 41 20.13 -3.52 21.35
CA ARG A 41 20.77 -2.87 20.19
C ARG A 41 19.84 -2.97 19.00
N SER A 42 19.86 -1.98 18.11
CA SER A 42 19.18 -2.06 16.82
C SER A 42 20.07 -2.71 15.76
N PRO A 43 19.53 -3.58 14.88
CA PRO A 43 20.26 -4.10 13.73
C PRO A 43 20.66 -2.96 12.78
N ASP A 44 21.83 -3.08 12.15
CA ASP A 44 22.28 -2.11 11.15
C ASP A 44 21.76 -2.46 9.74
N ALA A 45 22.00 -1.55 8.80
CA ALA A 45 21.54 -1.71 7.42
C ALA A 45 22.18 -2.92 6.70
N ASN A 46 23.42 -3.27 7.00
CA ASN A 46 24.10 -4.41 6.38
C ASN A 46 23.49 -5.73 6.84
N TYR A 47 23.18 -5.83 8.14
CA TYR A 47 22.46 -6.95 8.70
C TYR A 47 21.06 -7.09 8.08
N LEU A 48 20.32 -5.98 7.92
CA LEU A 48 18.99 -6.01 7.30
C LEU A 48 19.05 -6.41 5.83
N ALA A 49 20.08 -5.98 5.09
CA ALA A 49 20.30 -6.41 3.71
C ALA A 49 20.55 -7.92 3.63
N ALA A 50 21.41 -8.48 4.49
CA ALA A 50 21.63 -9.92 4.56
C ALA A 50 20.37 -10.68 5.01
N ALA A 51 19.57 -10.10 5.92
CA ALA A 51 18.29 -10.66 6.34
C ALA A 51 17.28 -10.71 5.17
N ALA A 52 17.27 -9.71 4.28
CA ALA A 52 16.39 -9.72 3.11
C ALA A 52 16.70 -10.89 2.17
N GLU A 53 17.98 -11.20 1.95
CA GLU A 53 18.42 -12.32 1.09
C GLU A 53 17.95 -13.69 1.60
N ILE A 54 17.80 -13.85 2.91
CA ILE A 54 17.28 -15.08 3.52
C ILE A 54 15.73 -15.11 3.60
N GLY A 55 15.07 -14.09 3.04
CA GLY A 55 13.61 -14.01 2.93
C GLY A 55 12.91 -13.34 4.10
N VAL A 56 13.60 -12.51 4.89
CA VAL A 56 12.98 -11.67 5.93
C VAL A 56 12.30 -10.46 5.28
N ASP A 57 11.07 -10.16 5.69
CA ASP A 57 10.40 -8.92 5.32
C ASP A 57 10.97 -7.75 6.15
N VAL A 58 12.06 -7.15 5.65
CA VAL A 58 12.69 -5.98 6.27
C VAL A 58 11.72 -4.81 6.41
N ALA A 59 10.79 -4.68 5.46
CA ALA A 59 9.79 -3.64 5.44
C ALA A 59 8.82 -3.78 6.62
N TYR A 60 8.40 -5.02 6.91
CA TYR A 60 7.64 -5.37 8.11
C TYR A 60 8.45 -5.11 9.39
N VAL A 61 9.70 -5.57 9.47
CA VAL A 61 10.57 -5.37 10.63
C VAL A 61 10.70 -3.88 11.00
N ILE A 62 10.87 -3.01 10.01
CA ILE A 62 11.01 -1.56 10.22
C ILE A 62 9.66 -0.90 10.51
N ARG A 63 8.65 -1.11 9.66
CA ARG A 63 7.38 -0.34 9.72
C ARG A 63 6.37 -0.90 10.72
N GLY A 64 6.31 -2.22 10.86
CA GLY A 64 5.43 -2.90 11.80
C GLY A 64 3.97 -3.01 11.43
N ASN A 65 3.61 -2.67 10.20
CA ASN A 65 2.28 -2.95 9.68
C ASN A 65 2.32 -4.37 9.11
N GLU A 66 1.50 -5.26 9.69
CA GLU A 66 1.27 -6.61 9.19
C GLU A 66 1.13 -6.57 7.67
N THR A 67 1.92 -7.39 6.96
CA THR A 67 1.85 -7.60 5.50
C THR A 67 0.55 -8.35 5.14
N GLY A 68 -0.57 -7.92 5.73
CA GLY A 68 -1.88 -8.55 5.72
C GLY A 68 -3.01 -7.54 5.65
N ASP A 69 -2.79 -6.38 5.01
CA ASP A 69 -3.86 -5.76 4.24
C ASP A 69 -3.21 -5.13 3.01
N GLY A 70 -3.44 -5.78 1.88
CA GLY A 70 -2.97 -5.40 0.57
C GLY A 70 -3.68 -4.13 0.09
N GLY A 71 -3.42 -3.00 0.73
CA GLY A 71 -3.40 -1.72 0.07
C GLY A 71 -2.20 -1.70 -0.86
N ASN A 72 -2.32 -2.42 -1.98
CA ASN A 72 -1.38 -2.47 -3.08
C ASN A 72 -0.92 -1.06 -3.50
N ALA A 73 0.16 -0.61 -2.88
CA ALA A 73 1.23 0.12 -3.56
C ALA A 73 2.07 -0.89 -4.35
N GLN A 74 1.41 -1.74 -5.14
CA GLN A 74 1.97 -2.04 -6.44
C GLN A 74 2.21 -0.67 -7.04
N LEU A 75 3.43 -0.42 -7.52
CA LEU A 75 3.64 0.58 -8.54
C LEU A 75 2.56 0.32 -9.58
N ARG A 76 1.44 1.06 -9.51
CA ARG A 76 0.40 0.97 -10.53
C ARG A 76 1.19 1.29 -11.79
N PRO A 77 1.33 0.36 -12.75
CA PRO A 77 1.82 0.80 -14.04
C PRO A 77 0.95 2.01 -14.39
N ILE A 78 1.58 3.13 -14.76
CA ILE A 78 0.85 4.22 -15.41
C ILE A 78 0.46 3.63 -16.76
N THR A 79 -0.53 2.73 -16.74
CA THR A 79 -1.21 2.29 -17.94
C THR A 79 -2.11 3.46 -18.22
N THR A 80 -1.62 4.40 -19.02
CA THR A 80 -2.45 5.46 -19.58
C THR A 80 -3.42 4.76 -20.53
N LEU A 81 -4.45 4.12 -19.98
CA LEU A 81 -5.58 3.68 -20.77
C LEU A 81 -6.11 4.93 -21.48
N PRO A 82 -6.49 4.83 -22.76
CA PRO A 82 -7.20 5.92 -23.40
C PRO A 82 -8.39 6.32 -22.52
N LEU A 83 -8.57 7.63 -22.27
CA LEU A 83 -9.68 8.17 -21.45
C LEU A 83 -11.07 7.64 -21.87
N GLU A 84 -11.18 7.19 -23.11
CA GLU A 84 -12.39 6.57 -23.68
C GLU A 84 -12.77 5.24 -23.01
N ILE A 85 -11.79 4.47 -22.52
CA ILE A 85 -11.97 3.12 -21.99
C ILE A 85 -11.77 3.11 -20.46
N ASP A 86 -11.10 4.12 -19.91
CA ASP A 86 -10.70 4.16 -18.50
C ASP A 86 -11.88 4.44 -17.54
N LEU A 87 -11.90 3.70 -16.43
CA LEU A 87 -12.87 3.85 -15.35
C LEU A 87 -12.15 4.38 -14.11
N TRP A 88 -12.42 5.64 -13.78
CA TRP A 88 -11.82 6.33 -12.65
C TRP A 88 -12.55 6.07 -11.35
N SER A 89 -11.79 5.86 -10.29
CA SER A 89 -12.26 5.96 -8.90
C SER A 89 -12.36 7.42 -8.47
N GLU A 90 -12.93 7.62 -7.28
CA GLU A 90 -12.98 8.92 -6.63
C GLU A 90 -11.59 9.57 -6.46
N ASP A 91 -10.58 8.78 -6.08
CA ASP A 91 -9.21 9.25 -5.92
C ASP A 91 -8.60 9.72 -7.25
N GLU A 92 -8.93 9.06 -8.36
CA GLU A 92 -8.45 9.41 -9.70
C GLU A 92 -9.14 10.69 -10.22
N ILE A 93 -10.43 10.84 -9.93
CA ILE A 93 -11.18 12.09 -10.21
C ILE A 93 -10.60 13.25 -9.39
N ALA A 94 -10.32 13.04 -8.11
CA ALA A 94 -9.72 14.04 -7.23
C ALA A 94 -8.34 14.51 -7.74
N ALA A 95 -7.52 13.55 -8.17
CA ALA A 95 -6.22 13.84 -8.79
C ALA A 95 -6.36 14.65 -10.07
N TYR A 96 -7.29 14.27 -10.96
CA TYR A 96 -7.55 15.00 -12.21
C TYR A 96 -8.04 16.43 -11.97
N LEU A 97 -9.04 16.61 -11.10
CA LEU A 97 -9.63 17.91 -10.78
C LEU A 97 -8.74 18.77 -9.86
N LYS A 98 -7.63 18.20 -9.34
CA LYS A 98 -6.74 18.82 -8.35
C LYS A 98 -7.50 19.29 -7.10
N ARG A 99 -8.44 18.47 -6.63
CA ARG A 99 -9.25 18.71 -5.43
C ARG A 99 -9.00 17.63 -4.39
N ASP A 100 -9.33 17.95 -3.15
CA ASP A 100 -9.32 16.95 -2.09
C ASP A 100 -10.45 15.93 -2.31
N ARG A 101 -10.18 14.66 -1.99
CA ARG A 101 -11.11 13.55 -2.14
C ARG A 101 -12.46 13.85 -1.50
N ARG A 102 -12.47 14.34 -0.26
CA ARG A 102 -13.70 14.67 0.46
C ARG A 102 -14.56 15.69 -0.29
N THR A 103 -13.92 16.69 -0.90
CA THR A 103 -14.62 17.69 -1.71
C THR A 103 -15.28 17.06 -2.94
N VAL A 104 -14.60 16.09 -3.56
CA VAL A 104 -15.16 15.33 -4.69
C VAL A 104 -16.40 14.55 -4.23
N MET A 105 -16.29 13.83 -3.12
CA MET A 105 -17.36 13.00 -2.56
C MET A 105 -18.58 13.78 -2.07
N GLU A 106 -18.36 14.88 -1.36
CA GLU A 106 -19.44 15.62 -0.69
C GLU A 106 -20.13 16.59 -1.65
N SER A 107 -19.39 17.14 -2.62
CA SER A 107 -19.89 18.23 -3.46
C SER A 107 -19.95 17.90 -4.94
N ILE A 108 -18.94 17.22 -5.50
CA ILE A 108 -18.84 17.04 -6.96
C ILE A 108 -19.68 15.85 -7.42
N THR A 109 -19.58 14.69 -6.77
CA THR A 109 -20.36 13.49 -7.14
C THR A 109 -21.86 13.64 -6.88
N CYS A 110 -22.24 14.58 -6.03
CA CYS A 110 -23.63 14.91 -5.71
C CYS A 110 -24.21 15.98 -6.65
N HIS A 111 -23.42 16.54 -7.56
CA HIS A 111 -23.89 17.58 -8.48
C HIS A 111 -24.85 16.99 -9.53
N PRO A 112 -26.00 17.64 -9.83
CA PRO A 112 -27.03 17.08 -10.73
C PRO A 112 -26.52 16.79 -12.15
N ASP A 113 -25.57 17.59 -12.64
CA ASP A 113 -24.97 17.39 -13.97
C ASP A 113 -23.76 16.44 -13.97
N PHE A 114 -23.39 15.86 -12.82
CA PHE A 114 -22.24 14.97 -12.73
C PHE A 114 -22.55 13.56 -13.29
N PRO A 115 -21.59 12.87 -13.92
CA PRO A 115 -21.82 11.56 -14.53
C PRO A 115 -22.30 10.48 -13.54
N GLU A 116 -23.11 9.54 -14.04
CA GLU A 116 -23.64 8.43 -13.24
C GLU A 116 -22.55 7.46 -12.76
N THR A 117 -22.74 6.94 -11.55
CA THR A 117 -21.80 5.98 -10.94
C THR A 117 -21.99 4.59 -11.55
N ILE A 118 -20.91 3.97 -11.99
CA ILE A 118 -20.85 2.56 -12.40
C ILE A 118 -20.36 1.75 -11.20
N ARG A 119 -21.09 0.68 -10.86
CA ARG A 119 -20.71 -0.24 -9.78
C ARG A 119 -20.49 -1.64 -10.34
N LEU A 120 -19.26 -2.12 -10.25
CA LEU A 120 -18.90 -3.47 -10.68
C LEU A 120 -19.10 -4.48 -9.52
N PRO A 121 -19.40 -5.74 -9.81
CA PRO A 121 -19.53 -6.77 -8.78
C PRO A 121 -18.19 -6.98 -8.07
N SER A 122 -18.19 -6.93 -6.74
CA SER A 122 -17.01 -7.26 -5.93
C SER A 122 -16.93 -8.76 -5.67
N ALA A 123 -15.71 -9.33 -5.64
CA ALA A 123 -15.45 -10.74 -5.35
C ALA A 123 -16.00 -11.21 -3.99
N THR A 124 -16.19 -10.29 -3.04
CA THR A 124 -16.73 -10.52 -1.70
C THR A 124 -18.25 -10.37 -1.58
N GLY A 125 -18.98 -10.23 -2.69
CA GLY A 125 -20.45 -10.28 -2.68
C GLY A 125 -21.13 -9.01 -2.15
N GLY A 126 -20.54 -7.84 -2.38
CA GLY A 126 -21.12 -6.53 -2.06
C GLY A 126 -21.18 -5.59 -3.27
N HIS A 127 -21.78 -4.40 -3.07
CA HIS A 127 -21.67 -3.33 -4.05
C HIS A 127 -20.21 -2.87 -4.14
N GLY A 128 -19.57 -3.08 -5.30
CA GLY A 128 -18.21 -2.61 -5.52
C GLY A 128 -18.10 -1.09 -5.41
N GLN A 129 -16.86 -0.61 -5.30
CA GLN A 129 -16.55 0.81 -5.24
C GLN A 129 -17.17 1.58 -6.43
N PRO A 130 -17.63 2.82 -6.23
CA PRO A 130 -18.17 3.63 -7.31
C PRO A 130 -17.05 4.01 -8.28
N LEU A 131 -17.32 3.83 -9.57
CA LEU A 131 -16.42 4.16 -10.67
C LEU A 131 -17.14 5.05 -11.68
N TRP A 132 -16.39 5.85 -12.42
CA TRP A 132 -16.92 6.74 -13.45
C TRP A 132 -16.09 6.64 -14.73
N LYS A 133 -16.72 6.84 -15.88
CA LYS A 133 -15.97 6.92 -17.14
C LYS A 133 -15.15 8.20 -17.18
N ALA A 134 -13.84 8.08 -17.38
CA ALA A 134 -12.92 9.20 -17.42
C ALA A 134 -13.37 10.27 -18.44
N ARG A 135 -13.80 9.86 -19.64
CA ARG A 135 -14.32 10.76 -20.68
C ARG A 135 -15.49 11.64 -20.21
N GLU A 136 -16.41 11.09 -19.42
CA GLU A 136 -17.61 11.82 -18.97
C GLU A 136 -17.25 12.84 -17.90
N VAL A 137 -16.33 12.47 -16.99
CA VAL A 137 -15.80 13.39 -15.96
C VAL A 137 -15.03 14.53 -16.60
N VAL A 138 -14.19 14.25 -17.61
CA VAL A 138 -13.46 15.27 -18.37
C VAL A 138 -14.42 16.22 -19.09
N LYS A 139 -15.39 15.67 -19.84
CA LYS A 139 -16.40 16.48 -20.56
C LYS A 139 -17.20 17.37 -19.61
N TRP A 140 -17.57 16.83 -18.44
CA TRP A 140 -18.22 17.62 -17.38
C TRP A 140 -17.31 18.76 -16.92
N ALA A 141 -16.04 18.48 -16.59
CA ALA A 141 -15.10 19.50 -16.13
C ALA A 141 -14.86 20.60 -17.18
N GLU A 142 -14.77 20.24 -18.46
CA GLU A 142 -14.63 21.19 -19.57
C GLU A 142 -15.86 22.09 -19.73
N SER A 143 -17.08 21.57 -19.47
CA SER A 143 -18.31 22.37 -19.56
C SER A 143 -18.37 23.53 -18.56
N TYR A 144 -17.59 23.48 -17.47
CA TYR A 144 -17.47 24.56 -16.49
C TYR A 144 -16.43 25.64 -16.88
N GLN A 145 -15.57 25.40 -17.87
CA GLN A 145 -14.54 26.38 -18.28
C GLN A 145 -15.11 27.62 -18.98
N GLY A 146 -16.42 27.68 -19.24
CA GLY A 146 -17.07 28.78 -19.96
C GLY A 146 -18.19 29.51 -19.21
N ARG A 147 -18.28 29.40 -17.88
CA ARG A 147 -19.32 30.07 -17.06
C ARG A 147 -18.75 31.10 -16.10
#